data_AF-A0A923BVP9-F1
#
_entry.id   AF-A0A923BVP9-F1
#
_cell.length_a   1.000
_cell.length_b   1.000
_cell.length_c   1.000
_cell.angle_alpha   90.00
_cell.angle_beta   90.00
_cell.angle_gamma   90.00
#
_symmetry.space_group_name_H-M   'P 1'
#
loop_
_entity.id
_entity.type
_entity.pdbx_description
1 polymer ?
#
loop_
_entity_poly.entity_id
_entity_poly.type
_entity_poly.pdbx_seq_one_letter_code
_entity_poly.pdbx_strand_id
1 'polypeptide(L)'
;MERASAAWGEAMPPEIRALAEACMRSTAREVAQRLGYSDAVVSHMLSRRYPGDVQAVLIRIRGALLGQQVDCPVLGPIGKDQCLQEQAKPFSSSNPARARLFRACRDCPSNRKNSGDA
;
A
#
# COMPACT_ATOMS: atom_id res chain seq x y z
N MET A 1 -9.38 4.85 16.62
CA MET A 1 -8.15 5.05 17.41
C MET A 1 -8.01 4.07 18.57
N GLU A 2 -8.93 4.09 19.54
CA GLU A 2 -8.85 3.31 20.79
C GLU A 2 -8.41 1.84 20.63
N ARG A 3 -9.07 1.09 19.73
CA ARG A 3 -8.72 -0.30 19.41
C ARG A 3 -7.26 -0.49 18.99
N ALA A 4 -6.73 0.44 18.18
CA ALA A 4 -5.35 0.37 17.70
C ALA A 4 -4.37 0.61 18.85
N SER A 5 -4.63 1.58 19.72
CA SER A 5 -3.76 1.83 20.88
C SER A 5 -3.77 0.68 21.86
N ALA A 6 -4.92 0.08 22.13
CA ALA A 6 -5.00 -1.10 23.01
C ALA A 6 -4.20 -2.29 22.45
N ALA A 7 -4.20 -2.50 21.13
CA ALA A 7 -3.54 -3.65 20.50
C ALA A 7 -2.05 -3.46 20.22
N TRP A 8 -1.63 -2.25 19.84
CA TRP A 8 -0.25 -1.96 19.43
C TRP A 8 0.58 -1.29 20.53
N GLY A 9 -0.05 -0.58 21.47
CA GLY A 9 0.63 0.13 22.54
C GLY A 9 1.70 1.10 22.02
N GLU A 10 2.85 1.12 22.68
CA GLU A 10 4.01 1.95 22.31
C GLU A 10 4.64 1.55 20.97
N ALA A 11 4.46 0.30 20.53
CA ALA A 11 5.02 -0.21 19.28
C ALA A 11 4.12 0.11 18.06
N MET A 12 3.19 1.08 18.16
CA MET A 12 2.27 1.43 17.08
C MET A 12 3.02 2.06 15.90
N PRO A 13 2.98 1.42 14.71
CA PRO A 13 3.54 2.01 13.51
C PRO A 13 2.74 3.26 13.07
N PRO A 14 3.39 4.26 12.46
CA PRO A 14 2.70 5.47 11.98
C PRO A 14 1.59 5.17 10.96
N GLU A 15 1.71 4.08 10.21
CA GLU A 15 0.70 3.61 9.27
C GLU A 15 -0.56 3.13 9.98
N ILE A 16 -0.42 2.41 11.11
CA ILE A 16 -1.57 1.95 11.90
C ILE A 16 -2.29 3.13 12.52
N ARG A 17 -1.55 4.14 12.99
CA ARG A 17 -2.13 5.40 13.44
C ARG A 17 -2.91 6.08 12.31
N ALA A 18 -2.31 6.23 11.13
CA ALA A 18 -2.97 6.84 9.97
C ALA A 18 -4.21 6.05 9.51
N LEU A 19 -4.16 4.72 9.59
CA LEU A 19 -5.30 3.84 9.31
C LEU A 19 -6.44 4.09 10.31
N ALA A 20 -6.11 4.14 11.61
CA ALA A 20 -7.08 4.40 12.66
C ALA A 20 -7.74 5.78 12.52
N GLU A 21 -6.96 6.81 12.17
CA GLU A 21 -7.46 8.16 11.91
C GLU A 21 -8.32 8.22 10.65
N ALA A 22 -7.93 7.54 9.58
CA ALA A 22 -8.74 7.46 8.35
C ALA A 22 -10.10 6.83 8.61
N CYS A 23 -10.15 5.75 9.42
CA CYS A 23 -11.40 5.12 9.84
C CYS A 23 -12.22 5.93 10.85
N MET A 24 -11.70 7.05 11.39
CA MET A 24 -12.49 8.00 12.16
C MET A 24 -13.15 9.05 11.27
N ARG A 25 -12.52 9.38 10.14
CA ARG A 25 -13.04 10.35 9.17
C ARG A 25 -14.00 9.74 8.15
N SER A 26 -14.00 8.42 8.02
CA SER A 26 -14.72 7.66 7.00
C SER A 26 -14.96 6.22 7.50
N THR A 27 -15.74 5.42 6.79
CA THR A 27 -16.02 4.04 7.20
C THR A 27 -14.83 3.10 6.92
N ALA A 28 -14.71 2.03 7.71
CA ALA A 28 -13.67 1.01 7.49
C ALA A 28 -13.77 0.39 6.08
N ARG A 29 -14.98 0.28 5.53
CA ARG A 29 -15.23 -0.22 4.17
C ARG A 29 -14.64 0.70 3.10
N GLU A 30 -14.86 2.00 3.19
CA GLU A 30 -14.31 2.99 2.24
C GLU A 30 -12.79 3.03 2.31
N VAL A 31 -12.23 3.02 3.52
CA VAL A 31 -10.77 2.97 3.72
C VAL A 31 -10.18 1.68 3.14
N ALA A 32 -10.83 0.53 3.37
CA ALA A 32 -10.39 -0.76 2.81
C ALA A 32 -10.41 -0.76 1.28
N GLN A 33 -11.48 -0.24 0.67
CA GLN A 33 -11.57 -0.09 -0.79
C GLN A 33 -10.44 0.77 -1.35
N ARG A 34 -10.14 1.92 -0.72
CA ARG A 34 -9.02 2.78 -1.11
C ARG A 34 -7.67 2.06 -1.04
N LEU A 35 -7.50 1.15 -0.07
CA LEU A 35 -6.29 0.34 0.10
C LEU A 35 -6.27 -0.90 -0.81
N GLY A 36 -7.38 -1.26 -1.45
CA GLY A 36 -7.50 -2.49 -2.24
C GLY A 36 -7.56 -3.76 -1.39
N TYR A 37 -8.05 -3.65 -0.15
CA TYR A 37 -8.23 -4.76 0.79
C TYR A 37 -9.69 -4.89 1.26
N SER A 38 -10.00 -5.96 2.00
CA SER A 38 -11.29 -6.08 2.68
C SER A 38 -11.31 -5.29 4.00
N ASP A 39 -12.52 -4.96 4.45
CA ASP A 39 -12.79 -4.37 5.77
C ASP A 39 -12.30 -5.27 6.93
N ALA A 40 -12.31 -6.59 6.73
CA ALA A 40 -11.72 -7.56 7.64
C ALA A 40 -10.21 -7.35 7.81
N VAL A 41 -9.45 -7.13 6.72
CA VAL A 41 -8.01 -6.84 6.79
C VAL A 41 -7.76 -5.58 7.61
N VAL A 42 -8.50 -4.50 7.35
CA VAL A 42 -8.40 -3.25 8.13
C VAL A 42 -8.67 -3.49 9.61
N SER A 43 -9.74 -4.21 9.94
CA SER A 43 -10.09 -4.54 11.33
C SER A 43 -9.02 -5.39 12.03
N HIS A 44 -8.42 -6.34 11.31
CA HIS A 44 -7.35 -7.20 11.82
C HIS A 44 -6.05 -6.41 12.04
N MET A 45 -5.69 -5.50 11.13
CA MET A 45 -4.54 -4.62 11.29
C MET A 45 -4.71 -3.70 12.51
N LEU A 46 -5.89 -3.08 12.67
CA LEU A 46 -6.20 -2.25 13.84
C LEU A 46 -6.19 -3.03 15.16
N SER A 47 -6.37 -4.34 15.14
CA SER A 47 -6.34 -5.20 16.33
C SER A 47 -5.05 -6.01 16.48
N ARG A 48 -4.04 -5.77 15.62
CA ARG A 48 -2.77 -6.52 15.58
C ARG A 48 -2.96 -8.05 15.47
N ARG A 49 -3.97 -8.48 14.72
CA ARG A 49 -4.32 -9.90 14.51
C ARG A 49 -4.38 -10.30 13.04
N TYR A 50 -3.71 -9.56 12.17
CA TYR A 50 -3.67 -9.91 10.76
C TYR A 50 -2.68 -11.08 10.55
N PRO A 51 -3.13 -12.24 10.05
CA PRO A 51 -2.26 -13.42 9.91
C PRO A 51 -1.43 -13.39 8.62
N GLY A 52 -1.69 -12.45 7.71
CA GLY A 52 -0.99 -12.32 6.45
C GLY A 52 0.25 -11.43 6.53
N ASP A 53 0.71 -10.98 5.38
CA ASP A 53 1.85 -10.09 5.27
C ASP A 53 1.50 -8.67 5.76
N VAL A 54 1.87 -8.40 7.01
CA VAL A 54 1.69 -7.09 7.65
C VAL A 54 2.49 -6.02 6.91
N GLN A 55 3.71 -6.31 6.43
CA GLN A 55 4.57 -5.31 5.79
C GLN A 55 3.98 -4.85 4.47
N ALA A 56 3.44 -5.76 3.65
CA ALA A 56 2.74 -5.39 2.42
C ALA A 56 1.57 -4.42 2.69
N VAL A 57 0.79 -4.66 3.74
CA VAL A 57 -0.33 -3.77 4.12
C VAL A 57 0.19 -2.42 4.60
N LEU A 58 1.26 -2.37 5.41
CA LEU A 58 1.87 -1.11 5.87
C LEU A 58 2.38 -0.28 4.69
N ILE A 59 3.09 -0.87 3.73
CA ILE A 59 3.56 -0.16 2.52
C ILE A 59 2.38 0.40 1.73
N ARG A 60 1.30 -0.36 1.60
CA ARG A 60 0.09 0.10 0.92
C ARG A 60 -0.54 1.30 1.63
N ILE A 61 -0.58 1.27 2.97
CA ILE A 61 -1.05 2.38 3.80
C ILE A 61 -0.14 3.61 3.64
N ARG A 62 1.18 3.44 3.62
CA ARG A 62 2.11 4.56 3.40
C ARG A 62 1.83 5.29 2.09
N GLY A 63 1.65 4.54 1.00
CA GLY A 63 1.31 5.13 -0.30
C GLY A 63 -0.05 5.83 -0.28
N ALA A 64 -1.10 5.15 0.18
CA ALA A 64 -2.45 5.67 0.06
C ALA A 64 -2.85 6.73 1.09
N LEU A 65 -2.37 6.64 2.34
CA LEU A 65 -2.82 7.48 3.45
C LEU A 65 -1.76 8.45 3.94
N LEU A 66 -0.47 8.10 3.86
CA LEU A 66 0.64 8.96 4.28
C LEU A 66 1.27 9.73 3.11
N GLY A 67 0.80 9.52 1.88
CA GLY A 67 1.25 10.25 0.71
C GLY A 67 2.69 9.92 0.29
N GLN A 68 3.21 8.72 0.62
CA GLN A 68 4.52 8.31 0.14
C GLN A 68 4.50 8.20 -1.38
N GLN A 69 5.34 8.98 -2.05
CA GLN A 69 5.45 9.03 -3.51
C GLN A 69 6.75 8.41 -4.00
N VAL A 70 6.77 8.03 -5.28
CA VAL A 70 7.94 7.61 -6.02
C VAL A 70 7.94 8.26 -7.41
N ASP A 71 9.12 8.56 -7.93
CA ASP A 71 9.28 9.06 -9.28
C ASP A 71 9.28 7.91 -10.28
N CYS A 72 8.14 7.68 -10.92
CA CYS A 72 8.05 6.69 -11.98
C CYS A 72 8.59 7.27 -13.29
N PRO A 73 9.56 6.62 -13.97
CA PRO A 73 10.12 7.12 -15.24
C PRO A 73 9.11 7.13 -16.39
N VAL A 74 7.94 6.50 -16.22
CA VAL A 74 6.89 6.41 -17.26
C VAL A 74 5.64 7.19 -16.88
N LEU A 75 5.25 7.21 -15.61
CA LEU A 75 4.01 7.85 -15.13
C LEU A 75 4.24 9.18 -14.41
N GLY A 76 5.51 9.56 -14.16
CA GLY A 76 5.85 10.71 -13.32
C GLY A 76 5.70 10.40 -11.82
N PRO A 77 5.55 11.43 -10.97
CA PRO A 77 5.37 11.25 -9.53
C PRO A 77 4.03 10.56 -9.25
N ILE A 78 4.09 9.37 -8.66
CA ILE A 78 2.91 8.57 -8.30
C ILE A 78 3.00 8.09 -6.86
N GLY A 79 1.86 7.76 -6.26
CA GLY A 79 1.85 7.11 -4.94
C GLY A 79 2.56 5.76 -4.98
N LYS A 80 3.29 5.40 -3.91
CA LYS A 80 3.97 4.10 -3.77
C LYS A 80 3.00 2.93 -3.94
N ASP A 81 1.74 3.13 -3.56
CA ASP A 81 0.68 2.17 -3.75
C ASP A 81 0.27 1.95 -5.21
N GLN A 82 0.14 3.02 -6.00
CA GLN A 82 -0.08 2.91 -7.43
C GLN A 82 1.11 2.22 -8.09
N CYS A 83 2.34 2.57 -7.67
CA CYS A 83 3.56 1.92 -8.16
C CYS A 83 3.50 0.40 -7.94
N LEU A 84 3.11 -0.07 -6.75
CA LEU A 84 2.97 -1.50 -6.47
C LEU A 84 1.87 -2.18 -7.29
N GLN A 85 0.73 -1.51 -7.48
CA GLN A 85 -0.35 -2.03 -8.33
C GLN A 85 0.11 -2.20 -9.78
N GLU A 86 0.84 -1.23 -10.32
CA GLU A 86 1.41 -1.34 -11.67
C GLU A 86 2.46 -2.44 -11.77
N GLN A 87 3.28 -2.64 -10.73
CA GLN A 87 4.27 -3.74 -10.68
C GLN A 87 3.63 -5.14 -10.59
N ALA A 88 2.46 -5.26 -9.98
CA ALA A 88 1.75 -6.55 -9.83
C ALA A 88 1.03 -7.00 -11.11
N LYS A 89 0.79 -6.08 -12.04
CA LYS A 89 0.07 -6.35 -13.29
C LYS A 89 0.92 -7.21 -14.25
N PRO A 90 0.32 -8.18 -14.96
CA PRO A 90 1.04 -8.95 -15.97
C PRO A 90 1.40 -8.10 -17.18
N PHE A 91 2.43 -8.54 -17.91
CA PHE A 91 2.79 -7.99 -19.21
C PHE A 91 1.61 -8.07 -20.18
N SER A 92 1.44 -7.02 -20.98
CA SER A 92 0.42 -6.92 -22.02
C SER A 92 1.04 -6.28 -23.26
N SER A 93 0.99 -6.99 -24.38
CA SER A 93 1.44 -6.50 -25.69
C SER A 93 0.42 -5.61 -26.39
N SER A 94 -0.87 -5.72 -26.04
CA SER A 94 -1.96 -4.96 -26.65
C SER A 94 -2.02 -3.50 -26.22
N ASN A 95 -1.28 -3.10 -25.18
CA ASN A 95 -1.20 -1.72 -24.72
C ASN A 95 0.27 -1.24 -24.68
N PRO A 96 0.71 -0.41 -25.64
CA PRO A 96 2.09 0.08 -25.70
C PRO A 96 2.57 0.82 -24.45
N ALA A 97 1.68 1.56 -23.78
CA ALA A 97 2.02 2.26 -22.53
C ALA A 97 2.29 1.26 -21.40
N ARG A 98 1.49 0.19 -21.28
CA ARG A 98 1.74 -0.90 -20.32
C ARG A 98 2.99 -1.69 -20.66
N ALA A 99 3.26 -1.95 -21.93
CA ALA A 99 4.51 -2.60 -22.34
C ALA A 99 5.74 -1.76 -21.98
N ARG A 100 5.68 -0.43 -22.17
CA ARG A 100 6.74 0.50 -21.77
C ARG A 100 6.93 0.52 -20.24
N LEU A 101 5.83 0.60 -19.49
CA LEU A 101 5.85 0.58 -18.03
C LEU A 101 6.44 -0.73 -17.49
N PHE A 102 6.00 -1.88 -18.02
CA PHE A 102 6.51 -3.19 -17.60
C PHE A 102 8.02 -3.32 -17.81
N ARG A 103 8.53 -2.84 -18.96
CA ARG A 103 9.97 -2.82 -19.24
C ARG A 103 10.72 -1.90 -18.27
N ALA A 104 10.25 -0.66 -18.10
CA ALA A 104 10.86 0.29 -17.19
C ALA A 104 10.88 -0.21 -15.73
N CYS A 105 9.83 -0.91 -15.30
CA CYS A 105 9.78 -1.50 -13.96
C CYS A 105 10.90 -2.52 -13.72
N ARG A 106 11.36 -3.27 -14.73
CA ARG A 106 12.40 -4.32 -14.53
C ARG A 106 13.70 -3.75 -13.98
N ASP A 107 14.09 -2.56 -14.43
CA ASP A 107 15.34 -1.91 -14.05
C ASP A 107 15.11 -0.78 -13.02
N CYS A 108 13.86 -0.57 -12.59
CA CYS A 108 13.49 0.51 -11.68
C CYS A 108 14.01 0.22 -10.25
N PRO A 109 14.67 1.18 -9.58
CA PRO A 109 15.12 1.01 -8.20
C PRO A 109 13.96 0.92 -7.20
N SER A 110 12.78 1.44 -7.55
CA SER A 110 11.56 1.33 -6.73
C SER A 110 10.79 0.02 -6.91
N ASN A 111 11.27 -0.89 -7.77
CA ASN A 111 10.67 -2.20 -7.97
C ASN A 111 10.92 -3.09 -6.75
N ARG A 112 9.86 -3.70 -6.19
CA ARG A 112 9.93 -4.58 -5.01
C ARG A 112 10.95 -5.71 -5.15
N LYS A 113 11.18 -6.22 -6.38
CA LYS A 113 12.16 -7.29 -6.65
C LYS A 113 13.60 -6.79 -6.56
N ASN A 114 13.81 -5.49 -6.75
CA ASN A 114 15.13 -4.86 -6.77
C ASN A 114 15.44 -4.15 -5.44
N SER A 115 14.43 -3.67 -4.72
CA SER A 115 14.60 -2.88 -3.49
C SER A 115 14.76 -3.70 -2.21
N GLY A 116 14.80 -5.04 -2.28
CA GLY A 116 14.96 -5.90 -1.10
C GLY A 116 13.72 -5.97 -0.19
N ASP A 117 12.60 -5.40 -0.61
CA ASP A 117 11.30 -5.43 0.08
C ASP A 117 10.48 -6.70 -0.25
N ALA A 118 11.16 -7.80 -0.62
CA ALA A 118 10.58 -9.02 -1.18
C ALA A 118 10.21 -10.06 -0.11
#